data_AF-A0AA92RAY4-F1
#
_entry.id   AF-A0AA92RAY4-F1
#
_cell.length_a   1.000
_cell.length_b   1.000
_cell.length_c   1.000
_cell.angle_alpha   90.00
_cell.angle_beta   90.00
_cell.angle_gamma   90.00
#
_symmetry.space_group_name_H-M   'P 1'
#
loop_
_entity.id
_entity.type
_entity.pdbx_description
1 polymer ?
#
loop_
_entity_poly.entity_id
_entity_poly.type
_entity_poly.pdbx_seq_one_letter_code
_entity_poly.pdbx_strand_id
1 'polypeptide(L)' 'MRKATRTARQLQQILLERIEALPGMAGQITDVHLGGVQWMDGGEGGANWTVPILRDRDLHTPAVARVIRQAQMEFDLEED' A
#
# COMPACT_ATOMS: atom_id res chain seq x y z
N MET A 1 -1.27 -14.09 -15.20
CA MET A 1 -1.70 -14.73 -13.93
C MET A 1 -2.62 -13.76 -13.20
N ARG A 2 -3.69 -14.24 -12.59
CA ARG A 2 -4.55 -13.40 -11.74
C ARG A 2 -3.78 -13.08 -10.45
N LYS A 3 -3.87 -11.83 -9.96
CA LYS A 3 -3.23 -11.44 -8.70
C LYS A 3 -3.84 -12.21 -7.54
N ALA A 4 -3.10 -12.34 -6.44
CA ALA A 4 -3.64 -12.95 -5.23
C ALA A 4 -4.55 -11.94 -4.51
N THR A 5 -5.68 -12.39 -3.98
CA THR A 5 -6.59 -11.52 -3.21
C THR A 5 -6.18 -11.45 -1.74
N ARG A 6 -6.33 -10.29 -1.12
CA ARG A 6 -6.06 -10.04 0.30
C ARG A 6 -7.07 -9.08 0.90
N THR A 7 -7.40 -9.25 2.18
CA THR A 7 -8.19 -8.25 2.91
C THR A 7 -7.40 -6.96 3.08
N ALA A 8 -8.10 -5.84 3.34
CA ALA A 8 -7.46 -4.56 3.65
C ALA A 8 -6.44 -4.68 4.79
N ARG A 9 -6.78 -5.44 5.84
CA ARG A 9 -5.90 -5.69 6.99
C ARG A 9 -4.64 -6.44 6.59
N GLN A 10 -4.76 -7.48 5.76
CA GLN A 10 -3.60 -8.25 5.30
C GLN A 10 -2.70 -7.40 4.41
N LEU A 11 -3.27 -6.62 3.47
CA LEU A 11 -2.48 -5.72 2.63
C LEU A 11 -1.77 -4.65 3.45
N GLN A 12 -2.45 -4.08 4.44
CA GLN A 12 -1.84 -3.13 5.35
C GLN A 12 -0.65 -3.76 6.09
N GLN A 13 -0.80 -4.96 6.64
CA GLN A 13 0.30 -5.67 7.31
C GLN A 13 1.49 -5.95 6.36
N ILE A 14 1.22 -6.45 5.15
CA ILE A 14 2.26 -6.69 4.14
C ILE A 14 3.02 -5.40 3.80
N LEU A 15 2.30 -4.29 3.63
CA LEU A 15 2.91 -2.99 3.33
C LEU A 15 3.77 -2.50 4.49
N LEU A 16 3.29 -2.62 5.73
CA LEU A 16 4.04 -2.23 6.93
C LEU A 16 5.35 -3.02 7.04
N GLU A 17 5.30 -4.35 6.94
CA GLU A 17 6.49 -5.21 7.01
C GLU A 17 7.52 -4.85 5.93
N ARG A 18 7.07 -4.63 4.68
CA ARG A 18 7.94 -4.24 3.57
C ARG A 18 8.54 -2.85 3.74
N ILE A 19 7.77 -1.91 4.28
CA ILE A 19 8.24 -0.54 4.53
C ILE A 19 9.26 -0.53 5.67
N GLU A 20 9.00 -1.25 6.77
CA GLU A 20 9.92 -1.35 7.91
C GLU A 20 11.27 -1.98 7.53
N ALA A 21 11.28 -2.87 6.53
CA ALA A 21 12.49 -3.45 5.97
C ALA A 21 13.34 -2.47 5.14
N LEU A 22 12.83 -1.28 4.80
CA LEU A 22 13.60 -0.26 4.08
C LEU A 22 14.61 0.44 5.02
N PRO A 23 15.82 0.78 4.53
CA PRO A 23 16.79 1.53 5.33
C PRO A 23 16.21 2.84 5.87
N GLY A 24 16.29 3.03 7.19
CA GLY A 24 15.82 4.26 7.86
C GLY A 24 14.31 4.37 8.06
N MET A 25 13.53 3.36 7.68
CA MET A 25 12.06 3.37 7.81
C MET A 25 11.53 2.58 9.02
N ALA A 26 12.36 1.77 9.66
CA ALA A 26 11.98 1.04 10.87
C ALA A 26 11.48 2.02 11.97
N GLY A 27 10.25 1.79 12.45
CA GLY A 27 9.59 2.64 13.45
C GLY A 27 9.06 3.98 12.93
N GLN A 28 9.16 4.26 11.64
CA GLN A 28 8.58 5.47 11.04
C GLN A 28 7.08 5.28 10.78
N ILE A 29 6.28 6.26 11.22
CA ILE A 29 4.85 6.30 10.93
C ILE A 29 4.64 6.84 9.50
N THR A 30 3.97 6.07 8.67
CA THR A 30 3.64 6.39 7.26
C THR A 30 2.14 6.48 7.03
N ASP A 31 1.72 6.92 5.84
CA ASP A 31 0.30 6.94 5.44
C ASP A 31 -0.37 5.56 5.53
N VAL A 32 0.40 4.48 5.37
CA VAL A 32 -0.08 3.09 5.55
C VAL A 32 -0.53 2.83 7.00
N HIS A 33 0.12 3.47 7.97
CA HIS A 33 -0.26 3.34 9.39
C HIS A 33 -1.55 4.12 9.70
N LEU A 34 -1.71 5.29 9.07
CA LEU A 34 -2.75 6.25 9.41
C LEU A 34 -4.04 6.02 8.63
N GLY A 35 -3.92 5.79 7.32
CA GLY A 35 -5.03 5.67 6.40
C GLY A 35 -5.34 4.24 5.95
N GLY A 36 -4.37 3.33 6.14
CA GLY A 36 -4.51 1.93 5.75
C GLY A 36 -4.68 1.76 4.24
N VAL A 37 -5.34 0.65 3.87
CA VAL A 37 -5.65 0.31 2.48
C VAL A 37 -7.14 0.57 2.24
N GLN A 38 -7.44 1.31 1.18
CA GLN A 38 -8.80 1.68 0.82
C GLN A 38 -9.11 1.19 -0.59
N TRP A 39 -10.36 0.76 -0.79
CA TRP A 39 -10.86 0.47 -2.13
C TRP A 39 -10.78 1.70 -3.03
N MET A 40 -10.38 1.50 -4.27
CA MET A 40 -10.49 2.50 -5.32
C MET A 40 -10.84 1.83 -6.64
N ASP A 41 -11.57 2.52 -7.51
CA ASP A 41 -11.66 2.08 -8.90
C ASP A 41 -10.41 2.55 -9.65
N GLY A 42 -9.51 1.61 -9.96
CA GLY A 42 -8.29 1.86 -10.72
C GLY A 42 -8.51 1.97 -12.22
N GLY A 43 -9.72 1.72 -12.71
CA GLY A 43 -10.01 1.57 -14.14
C GLY A 43 -9.45 0.27 -14.73
N GLU A 44 -9.54 0.14 -16.05
CA GLU A 44 -9.15 -1.09 -16.76
C GLU A 44 -7.66 -1.42 -16.56
N GLY A 45 -7.38 -2.52 -15.86
CA GLY A 45 -6.02 -2.96 -15.54
C GLY A 45 -5.35 -2.23 -14.38
N GLY A 46 -6.03 -1.27 -13.74
CA GLY A 46 -5.55 -0.58 -12.55
C GLY A 46 -5.63 -1.44 -11.27
N ALA A 47 -5.00 -0.97 -10.20
CA ALA A 47 -5.20 -1.58 -8.88
C ALA A 47 -6.57 -1.19 -8.32
N ASN A 48 -7.26 -2.14 -7.69
CA ASN A 48 -8.56 -1.88 -7.04
C ASN A 48 -8.43 -1.28 -5.63
N TRP A 49 -7.24 -0.80 -5.26
CA TRP A 49 -6.99 -0.19 -3.96
C TRP A 49 -5.84 0.81 -3.97
N THR A 50 -5.85 1.71 -2.98
CA THR A 50 -4.81 2.70 -2.71
C THR A 50 -4.52 2.86 -1.22
N VAL A 51 -3.47 3.61 -0.92
CA VAL A 51 -3.20 4.17 0.41
C VAL A 51 -3.43 5.68 0.29
N PRO A 52 -4.39 6.25 1.03
CA PRO A 52 -4.65 7.68 0.96
C PRO A 52 -3.46 8.46 1.53
N ILE A 53 -3.10 9.56 0.87
CA ILE A 53 -2.05 10.46 1.34
C ILE A 53 -2.65 11.33 2.45
N LEU A 54 -2.22 11.13 3.70
CA LEU A 54 -2.71 11.85 4.87
C LEU A 54 -1.67 12.81 5.45
N ARG A 55 -0.38 12.54 5.24
CA ARG A 55 0.72 13.44 5.56
C ARG A 55 1.09 14.31 4.37
N ASP A 56 1.79 15.40 4.66
CA ASP A 56 2.29 16.32 3.63
C ASP A 56 3.09 15.57 2.56
N ARG A 57 2.86 15.88 1.28
CA ARG A 57 3.43 15.13 0.14
C ARG A 57 4.95 15.15 0.13
N ASP A 58 5.56 16.15 0.76
CA ASP A 58 7.00 16.29 0.90
C ASP A 58 7.63 15.21 1.80
N LEU A 59 6.82 14.50 2.60
CA LEU A 59 7.23 13.32 3.38
C LEU A 59 7.01 11.99 2.65
N HIS A 60 6.45 12.02 1.43
CA HIS A 60 6.16 10.82 0.66
C HIS A 60 7.43 10.31 -0.02
N THR A 61 8.11 9.37 0.61
CA THR A 61 9.38 8.85 0.08
C THR A 61 9.13 8.01 -1.19
N PRO A 62 9.96 8.18 -2.26
CA PRO A 62 9.85 7.37 -3.47
C PRO A 62 9.94 5.86 -3.21
N ALA A 63 10.61 5.46 -2.12
CA ALA A 63 10.75 4.06 -1.71
C ALA A 63 9.41 3.48 -1.21
N VAL A 64 8.65 4.20 -0.40
CA VAL A 64 7.31 3.77 0.05
C VAL A 64 6.36 3.66 -1.15
N ALA A 65 6.37 4.64 -2.05
CA ALA A 65 5.57 4.60 -3.27
C ALA A 65 5.92 3.38 -4.15
N ARG A 66 7.19 2.98 -4.19
CA ARG A 66 7.63 1.78 -4.90
C ARG A 66 7.10 0.49 -4.25
N VAL A 67 7.14 0.40 -2.91
CA VAL A 67 6.59 -0.75 -2.17
C VAL A 67 5.09 -0.90 -2.46
N ILE A 68 4.33 0.21 -2.41
CA ILE A 68 2.89 0.20 -2.70
C ILE A 68 2.63 -0.29 -4.13
N ARG A 69 3.35 0.25 -5.13
CA ARG A 69 3.21 -0.18 -6.53
C ARG A 69 3.53 -1.66 -6.74
N GLN A 70 4.55 -2.18 -6.06
CA GLN A 70 4.88 -3.62 -6.13
C GLN A 70 3.75 -4.46 -5.55
N ALA A 71 3.24 -4.09 -4.37
CA ALA A 71 2.10 -4.79 -3.77
C ALA A 71 0.85 -4.74 -4.67
N GLN A 72 0.57 -3.62 -5.33
CA GLN A 72 -0.53 -3.47 -6.28
C GLN A 72 -0.40 -4.36 -7.53
N MET A 73 0.82 -4.75 -7.92
CA MET A 73 1.05 -5.70 -9.00
C MET A 73 0.88 -7.16 -8.54
N GLU A 74 1.08 -7.42 -7.25
CA GLU A 74 1.01 -8.77 -6.67
C GLU A 74 -0.39 -9.13 -6.15
N PHE A 75 -1.11 -8.12 -5.65
CA PHE A 75 -2.36 -8.32 -4.92
C PHE A 75 -3.49 -7.41 -5.37
N ASP A 76 -4.68 -7.98 -5.41
CA ASP A 76 -5.94 -7.23 -5.43
C ASP A 76 -6.54 -7.22 -4.01
N LEU A 77 -7.27 -6.14 -3.70
CA LEU A 77 -8.05 -6.04 -2.48
C LEU A 77 -9.31 -6.89 -2.63
N GLU A 78 -9.64 -7.62 -1.57
CA GLU A 78 -10.90 -8.36 -1.48
C GLU A 78 -12.09 -7.39 -1.55
N GLU A 79 -13.07 -7.70 -2.40
CA GLU A 79 -14.37 -7.04 -2.34
C GLU A 79 -15.03 -7.43 -1.01
N ASP A 80 -15.37 -6.43 -0.18
CA ASP A 80 -16.16 -6.64 1.04
C ASP A 80 -17.56 -7.20 0.72
#